data_AF-A0A1R1XK43-F1
#
_entry.id   AF-A0A1R1XK43-F1
#
_cell.length_a   1.000
_cell.length_b   1.000
_cell.length_c   1.000
_cell.angle_alpha   90.00
_cell.angle_beta   90.00
_cell.angle_gamma   90.00
#
_symmetry.space_group_name_H-M   'P 1'
#
loop_
_entity.id
_entity.type
_entity.pdbx_description
1 polymer ?
#
loop_
_entity_poly.entity_id
_entity_poly.type
_entity_poly.pdbx_seq_one_letter_code
_entity_poly.pdbx_strand_id
1 'polypeptide(L)'
;MKLSILSVLIATVSAAGRLNGINYNPKRADGTCGNVNDVKQDLQVLSAFTDTLRIYSAIDCAQGEAVLRAMEGTSWKLHLGTWVNSNDATYEAEKAEIKRL
;
A
#
# COMPACT_ATOMS: atom_id res chain seq x y z
N MET A 1 43.17 27.10 -33.89
CA MET A 1 42.78 26.30 -32.71
C MET A 1 41.27 26.35 -32.55
N LYS A 2 40.55 25.27 -32.89
CA LYS A 2 39.10 25.17 -32.67
C LYS A 2 38.87 24.52 -31.30
N LEU A 3 38.44 25.31 -30.33
CA LEU A 3 38.04 24.83 -29.01
C LEU A 3 36.64 24.23 -29.13
N SER A 4 36.53 22.90 -29.19
CA SER A 4 35.23 22.21 -29.05
C SER A 4 34.88 22.15 -27.57
N ILE A 5 33.86 22.89 -27.17
CA ILE A 5 33.29 22.86 -25.81
C ILE A 5 32.29 21.70 -25.79
N LEU A 6 32.65 20.60 -25.11
CA LEU A 6 31.78 19.46 -24.89
C LEU A 6 30.88 19.77 -23.68
N SER A 7 29.64 20.20 -23.92
CA SER A 7 28.65 20.40 -22.87
C SER A 7 28.27 19.07 -22.23
N VAL A 8 28.73 18.85 -21.00
CA VAL A 8 28.31 17.72 -20.16
C VAL A 8 26.94 18.05 -19.58
N LEU A 9 25.87 17.40 -20.08
CA LEU A 9 24.58 17.39 -19.38
C LEU A 9 24.72 16.49 -18.14
N ILE A 10 24.89 17.11 -16.97
CA ILE A 10 24.73 16.43 -15.69
C ILE A 10 23.22 16.27 -15.49
N ALA A 11 22.69 15.09 -15.84
CA ALA A 11 21.34 14.72 -15.43
C ALA A 11 21.33 14.53 -13.91
N THR A 12 20.80 15.50 -13.18
CA THR A 12 20.47 15.32 -11.77
C THR A 12 19.31 14.35 -11.69
N VAL A 13 19.61 13.06 -11.50
CA VAL A 13 18.61 12.11 -11.03
C VAL A 13 18.26 12.55 -9.60
N SER A 14 17.18 13.33 -9.48
CA SER A 14 16.49 13.44 -8.21
C SER A 14 15.91 12.06 -7.93
N ALA A 15 16.66 11.26 -7.17
CA ALA A 15 16.10 10.05 -6.58
C ALA A 15 15.07 10.53 -5.55
N ALA A 16 13.83 10.75 -5.99
CA ALA A 16 12.70 10.70 -5.10
C ALA A 16 12.76 9.31 -4.46
N GLY A 17 13.27 9.24 -3.23
CA GLY A 17 13.60 7.99 -2.57
C GLY A 17 12.35 7.13 -2.53
N ARG A 18 12.34 6.07 -3.32
CA ARG A 18 11.21 5.14 -3.37
C ARG A 18 11.08 4.52 -1.98
N LEU A 19 9.91 4.61 -1.38
CA LEU A 19 9.65 4.09 -0.04
C LEU A 19 9.55 2.56 -0.13
N ASN A 20 10.22 1.86 0.79
CA ASN A 20 10.14 0.40 0.88
C ASN A 20 8.72 -0.10 1.19
N GLY A 21 7.88 0.75 1.76
CA GLY A 21 6.46 0.51 1.94
C GLY A 21 5.79 1.63 2.72
N ILE A 22 4.46 1.69 2.64
CA ILE A 22 3.63 2.67 3.35
C ILE A 22 2.58 1.95 4.19
N ASN A 23 2.36 2.41 5.42
CA ASN A 23 1.23 1.98 6.22
C ASN A 23 -0.06 2.57 5.62
N TYR A 24 -1.06 1.73 5.36
CA TYR A 24 -2.29 2.09 4.69
C TYR A 24 -3.51 1.59 5.47
N ASN A 25 -4.59 2.34 5.47
CA ASN A 25 -5.91 1.91 5.93
C ASN A 25 -6.96 2.66 5.08
N PRO A 26 -7.91 1.96 4.41
CA PRO A 26 -8.94 2.59 3.59
C PRO A 26 -10.05 3.29 4.41
N LYS A 27 -10.01 3.22 5.74
CA LYS A 27 -10.95 3.90 6.63
C LYS A 27 -10.75 5.41 6.57
N ARG A 28 -11.84 6.14 6.32
CA ARG A 28 -11.86 7.60 6.22
C ARG A 28 -11.96 8.27 7.58
N ALA A 29 -11.64 9.56 7.63
CA ALA A 29 -11.68 10.37 8.84
C ALA A 29 -13.09 10.48 9.47
N ASP A 30 -14.14 10.33 8.67
CA ASP A 30 -15.53 10.29 9.13
C ASP A 30 -15.97 8.91 9.66
N GLY A 31 -15.05 7.94 9.68
CA GLY A 31 -15.30 6.57 10.13
C GLY A 31 -15.88 5.64 9.06
N THR A 32 -16.17 6.13 7.86
CA THR A 32 -16.62 5.27 6.75
C THR A 32 -15.49 4.40 6.22
N CYS A 33 -15.85 3.21 5.73
CA CYS A 33 -14.89 2.28 5.15
C CYS A 33 -14.78 2.50 3.63
N GLY A 34 -13.55 2.56 3.11
CA GLY A 34 -13.30 2.52 1.67
C GLY A 34 -13.57 1.13 1.07
N ASN A 35 -14.02 1.10 -0.17
CA ASN A 35 -14.25 -0.12 -0.94
C ASN A 35 -13.08 -0.43 -1.91
N VAL A 36 -13.17 -1.52 -2.67
CA VAL A 36 -12.13 -1.93 -3.66
C VAL A 36 -11.79 -0.83 -4.66
N ASN A 37 -12.76 -0.06 -5.14
CA ASN A 37 -12.52 1.01 -6.11
C ASN A 37 -11.80 2.21 -5.47
N ASP A 38 -12.13 2.52 -4.22
CA ASP A 38 -11.41 3.53 -3.45
C ASP A 38 -9.93 3.13 -3.30
N VAL A 39 -9.67 1.86 -2.92
CA VAL A 39 -8.30 1.34 -2.80
C VAL A 39 -7.57 1.41 -4.15
N LYS A 40 -8.21 1.05 -5.27
CA LYS A 40 -7.59 1.15 -6.60
C LYS A 40 -7.16 2.58 -6.95
N GLN A 41 -7.98 3.58 -6.59
CA GLN A 41 -7.63 5.00 -6.78
C GLN A 41 -6.44 5.38 -5.90
N ASP A 42 -6.42 4.93 -4.64
CA ASP A 42 -5.29 5.17 -3.74
C ASP A 42 -3.99 4.53 -4.27
N LEU A 43 -4.04 3.30 -4.80
CA LEU A 43 -2.87 2.65 -5.41
C LEU A 43 -2.31 3.46 -6.60
N GLN A 44 -3.17 4.10 -7.40
CA GLN A 44 -2.71 4.96 -8.49
C GLN A 44 -1.92 6.16 -7.96
N VAL A 45 -2.40 6.80 -6.90
CA VAL A 45 -1.72 7.94 -6.26
C VAL A 45 -0.41 7.48 -5.60
N LEU A 46 -0.43 6.37 -4.88
CA LEU A 46 0.71 5.87 -4.11
C LEU A 46 1.81 5.25 -4.99
N SER A 47 1.49 4.87 -6.23
CA SER A 47 2.44 4.24 -7.17
C SER A 47 3.67 5.10 -7.47
N ALA A 48 3.56 6.43 -7.32
CA ALA A 48 4.67 7.36 -7.47
C ALA A 48 5.73 7.21 -6.36
N PHE A 49 5.37 6.62 -5.22
CA PHE A 49 6.21 6.57 -4.02
C PHE A 49 6.60 5.14 -3.62
N THR A 50 5.74 4.15 -3.84
CA THR A 50 5.98 2.76 -3.45
C THR A 50 5.19 1.78 -4.32
N ASP A 51 5.46 0.49 -4.19
CA ASP A 51 4.63 -0.62 -4.66
C ASP A 51 4.26 -1.57 -3.51
N THR A 52 4.50 -1.16 -2.26
CA THR A 52 4.35 -2.04 -1.10
C THR A 52 3.51 -1.33 -0.05
N LEU A 53 2.41 -1.97 0.36
CA LEU A 53 1.60 -1.51 1.47
C LEU A 53 1.74 -2.42 2.69
N ARG A 54 1.44 -1.88 3.86
CA ARG A 54 1.18 -2.63 5.08
C ARG A 54 -0.16 -2.20 5.66
N ILE A 55 -1.05 -3.16 5.89
CA ILE A 55 -2.29 -2.96 6.64
C ILE A 55 -2.16 -3.57 8.03
N TYR A 56 -2.95 -3.09 8.98
CA TYR A 56 -2.83 -3.48 10.40
C TYR A 56 -3.76 -4.62 10.81
N SER A 57 -4.85 -4.82 10.08
CA SER A 57 -5.91 -5.78 10.37
C SER A 57 -6.48 -6.30 9.05
N ALA A 58 -6.88 -7.57 8.99
CA ALA A 58 -7.64 -8.09 7.86
C ALA A 58 -9.11 -7.67 7.94
N ILE A 59 -9.65 -7.53 9.16
CA ILE A 59 -11.08 -7.36 9.43
C ILE A 59 -11.53 -5.91 9.65
N ASP A 60 -10.68 -4.99 10.12
CA ASP A 60 -11.07 -3.58 10.28
C ASP A 60 -11.43 -3.00 8.92
N CYS A 61 -12.68 -2.57 8.76
CA CYS A 61 -13.26 -2.15 7.49
C CYS A 61 -13.16 -3.17 6.34
N ALA A 62 -13.06 -4.48 6.63
CA ALA A 62 -12.84 -5.52 5.62
C ALA A 62 -11.65 -5.21 4.68
N GLN A 63 -10.65 -4.48 5.18
CA GLN A 63 -9.57 -3.96 4.35
C GLN A 63 -8.68 -5.06 3.77
N GLY A 64 -8.60 -6.24 4.40
CA GLY A 64 -7.87 -7.39 3.88
C GLY A 64 -8.36 -7.78 2.49
N GLU A 65 -9.66 -8.06 2.36
CA GLU A 65 -10.27 -8.38 1.06
C GLU A 65 -10.17 -7.20 0.10
N ALA A 66 -10.55 -6.00 0.53
CA ALA A 66 -10.59 -4.84 -0.37
C ALA A 66 -9.22 -4.56 -1.01
N VAL A 67 -8.15 -4.64 -0.22
CA VAL A 67 -6.78 -4.40 -0.69
C VAL A 67 -6.27 -5.54 -1.56
N LEU A 68 -6.48 -6.80 -1.17
CA LEU A 68 -6.07 -7.94 -2.00
C LEU A 68 -6.79 -7.95 -3.36
N ARG A 69 -8.10 -7.68 -3.40
CA ARG A 69 -8.87 -7.57 -4.64
C ARG A 69 -8.45 -6.37 -5.49
N ALA A 70 -8.03 -5.26 -4.88
CA ALA A 70 -7.50 -4.11 -5.60
C ALA A 70 -6.13 -4.37 -6.24
N MET A 71 -5.31 -5.22 -5.60
CA MET A 71 -3.97 -5.59 -6.06
C MET A 71 -3.94 -6.77 -7.03
N GLU A 72 -5.05 -7.50 -7.19
CA GLU A 72 -5.14 -8.66 -8.09
C GLU A 72 -4.67 -8.31 -9.52
N GLY A 73 -3.71 -9.08 -10.04
CA GLY A 73 -3.12 -8.86 -11.36
C GLY A 73 -2.13 -7.69 -11.46
N THR A 74 -1.79 -7.03 -10.34
CA THR A 74 -0.79 -5.95 -10.30
C THR A 74 0.55 -6.45 -9.74
N SER A 75 1.59 -5.60 -9.76
CA SER A 75 2.88 -5.88 -9.12
C SER A 75 2.97 -5.40 -7.66
N TRP A 76 1.85 -4.93 -7.09
CA TRP A 76 1.83 -4.46 -5.71
C TRP A 76 2.08 -5.61 -4.72
N LYS A 77 2.71 -5.27 -3.60
CA LYS A 77 2.98 -6.19 -2.49
C LYS A 77 2.21 -5.72 -1.26
N LEU A 78 1.79 -6.69 -0.45
CA LEU A 78 1.06 -6.42 0.79
C LEU A 78 1.72 -7.15 1.96
N HIS A 79 2.06 -6.39 3.00
CA HIS A 79 2.23 -6.91 4.35
C HIS A 79 0.86 -6.94 5.03
N LEU A 80 0.21 -8.11 5.00
CA LEU A 80 -1.08 -8.35 5.65
C LEU A 80 -0.87 -8.48 7.17
N GLY A 81 -1.18 -7.43 7.91
CA GLY A 81 -1.11 -7.43 9.36
C GLY A 81 -2.34 -8.03 10.03
N THR A 82 -2.14 -8.55 11.24
CA THR A 82 -3.19 -9.09 12.10
C THR A 82 -3.27 -8.28 13.37
N TRP A 83 -4.43 -7.70 13.68
CA TRP A 83 -4.59 -6.91 14.89
C TRP A 83 -5.07 -7.80 16.04
N VAL A 84 -4.15 -8.23 16.89
CA VAL A 84 -4.47 -9.03 18.08
C VAL A 84 -4.35 -8.16 19.33
N ASN A 85 -5.31 -8.31 20.24
CA ASN A 85 -5.34 -7.63 21.54
C ASN A 85 -5.60 -8.68 22.63
N SER A 86 -5.87 -8.26 23.88
CA SER A 86 -6.13 -9.18 24.99
C SER A 86 -7.48 -9.92 24.91
N ASN A 87 -8.27 -9.72 23.86
CA ASN A 87 -9.55 -10.39 23.60
C ASN A 87 -9.38 -11.46 22.52
N ASP A 88 -9.59 -12.73 22.89
CA ASP A 88 -9.52 -13.88 21.99
C ASP A 88 -10.51 -13.79 20.82
N ALA A 89 -11.63 -13.09 20.98
CA ALA A 89 -12.59 -12.90 19.90
C ALA A 89 -11.97 -12.14 18.71
N THR A 90 -11.10 -11.16 18.97
CA THR A 90 -10.39 -10.45 17.90
C THR A 90 -9.38 -11.37 17.21
N TYR A 91 -8.64 -12.18 17.98
CA TYR A 91 -7.71 -13.16 17.42
C TYR A 91 -8.42 -14.20 16.53
N GLU A 92 -9.50 -14.81 17.00
CA GLU A 92 -10.21 -15.82 16.21
C GLU A 92 -10.89 -15.22 14.97
N ALA A 93 -11.39 -13.98 15.04
CA ALA A 93 -11.94 -13.28 13.88
C ALA A 93 -10.87 -12.98 12.81
N GLU A 94 -9.71 -12.42 13.21
CA GLU A 94 -8.58 -12.18 12.29
C GLU A 94 -8.10 -13.48 11.65
N LYS A 95 -7.93 -14.54 12.45
CA LYS A 95 -7.51 -15.87 11.98
C LYS A 95 -8.51 -16.49 11.01
N ALA A 96 -9.81 -16.36 11.28
CA ALA A 96 -10.85 -16.86 10.40
C ALA A 96 -10.82 -16.13 9.04
N GLU A 97 -10.67 -14.81 9.06
CA GLU A 97 -10.62 -14.01 7.83
C GLU A 97 -9.39 -14.33 6.98
N ILE A 98 -8.21 -14.42 7.60
CA ILE A 98 -6.96 -14.75 6.87
C ILE A 98 -7.03 -16.13 6.21
N LYS A 99 -7.75 -17.09 6.82
CA LYS A 99 -7.95 -18.42 6.21
C LYS A 99 -8.91 -18.40 5.02
N ARG A 100 -9.77 -17.38 4.93
CA ARG A 100 -10.78 -17.23 3.88
C ARG A 100 -10.22 -16.50 2.64
N LEU A 101 -9.33 -15.52 2.87
CA LEU A 101 -8.63 -14.74 1.84
C LEU A 101 -7.69 -15.61 1.00
#